data_AF-A0AA37XDU9-F1
#
_entry.id   AF-A0AA37XDU9-F1
#
_cell.length_a   1.000
_cell.length_b   1.000
_cell.length_c   1.000
_cell.angle_alpha   90.00
_cell.angle_beta   90.00
_cell.angle_gamma   90.00
#
_symmetry.space_group_name_H-M   'P 1'
#
loop_
_entity.id
_entity.type
_entity.pdbx_description
1 polymer ?
#
loop_
_entity_poly.entity_id
_entity_poly.type
_entity_poly.pdbx_seq_one_letter_code
_entity_poly.pdbx_strand_id
1 'polypeptide(L)'
;MIAVIGLALGILVGLLFSPDVPPAFQPYLPIAVVAALDALFGGVRAQLEGVFNDRVFITSFLSNVVVAALLVFLGDQLGVGSQLSTAVVVVLGIRIFSNAASIRRSLFKA
;
A
#
# COMPACT_ATOMS: atom_id res chain seq x y z
N MET A 1 -9.42 -6.15 15.28
CA MET A 1 -9.84 -7.52 14.88
C MET A 1 -10.46 -7.55 13.49
N ILE A 2 -11.42 -6.67 13.16
CA ILE A 2 -12.08 -6.64 11.83
C ILE A 2 -11.08 -6.48 10.67
N ALA A 3 -10.10 -5.58 10.77
CA ALA A 3 -9.08 -5.39 9.73
C ALA A 3 -8.20 -6.63 9.48
N VAL A 4 -7.82 -7.35 10.54
CA VAL A 4 -7.03 -8.60 10.44
C VAL A 4 -7.84 -9.71 9.79
N ILE A 5 -9.13 -9.81 10.13
CA ILE A 5 -10.06 -10.76 9.52
C ILE A 5 -10.26 -10.43 8.03
N GLY A 6 -10.42 -9.16 7.69
CA GLY A 6 -10.53 -8.69 6.31
C GLY A 6 -9.28 -9.00 5.48
N LEU A 7 -8.09 -8.79 6.04
CA LEU A 7 -6.82 -9.15 5.39
C LEU A 7 -6.72 -10.67 5.17
N ALA A 8 -7.03 -11.48 6.19
CA ALA A 8 -6.98 -12.93 6.10
C ALA A 8 -7.98 -13.46 5.04
N LEU A 9 -9.21 -12.94 5.01
CA LEU A 9 -10.21 -13.27 4.00
C LEU A 9 -9.75 -12.86 2.60
N GLY A 10 -9.19 -11.66 2.43
CA GLY A 10 -8.68 -11.19 1.15
C GLY A 10 -7.56 -12.07 0.60
N ILE A 11 -6.61 -12.46 1.45
CA ILE A 11 -5.54 -13.41 1.10
C ILE A 11 -6.13 -14.76 0.71
N LEU A 12 -7.06 -15.29 1.50
CA LEU A 12 -7.68 -16.59 1.25
C LEU A 12 -8.42 -16.62 -0.10
N VAL A 13 -9.20 -15.57 -0.39
CA VAL A 13 -9.91 -15.41 -1.67
C VAL A 13 -8.93 -15.30 -2.83
N GLY A 14 -7.86 -14.52 -2.69
CA GLY A 14 -6.82 -14.40 -3.73
C GLY A 14 -6.17 -15.75 -4.07
N LEU A 15 -5.84 -16.55 -3.05
CA LEU A 15 -5.22 -17.86 -3.22
C LEU A 15 -6.19 -18.90 -3.82
N LEU A 16 -7.47 -18.88 -3.43
CA LEU A 16 -8.46 -19.82 -3.96
C LEU A 16 -8.85 -19.53 -5.42
N PHE A 17 -9.05 -18.25 -5.75
CA PHE A 17 -9.59 -17.89 -7.07
C PHE A 17 -8.50 -17.65 -8.12
N SER A 18 -7.25 -17.38 -7.73
CA SER A 18 -6.11 -17.13 -8.62
C SER A 18 -6.50 -16.38 -9.90
N PRO A 19 -7.13 -15.19 -9.80
CA PRO A 19 -7.67 -14.51 -10.98
C PRO A 19 -6.53 -14.15 -11.93
N ASP A 20 -6.66 -14.56 -13.19
CA ASP A 20 -5.72 -14.18 -14.25
C ASP A 20 -5.77 -12.66 -14.45
N VAL A 21 -4.62 -12.02 -14.27
CA VAL A 21 -4.48 -10.58 -14.44
C VAL A 21 -4.13 -10.29 -15.90
N PRO A 22 -4.98 -9.55 -16.64
CA PRO A 22 -4.66 -9.17 -18.02
C PRO A 22 -3.32 -8.44 -18.10
N PRO A 23 -2.53 -8.62 -19.19
CA PRO A 23 -1.21 -8.01 -19.33
C PRO A 23 -1.19 -6.48 -19.12
N ALA A 24 -2.27 -5.79 -19.49
CA ALA A 24 -2.41 -4.35 -19.31
C ALA A 24 -2.38 -3.89 -17.84
N PHE A 25 -2.80 -4.73 -16.89
CA PHE A 25 -2.86 -4.39 -15.46
C PHE A 25 -1.65 -4.90 -14.68
N GLN A 26 -0.83 -5.77 -15.27
CA GLN A 26 0.35 -6.35 -14.60
C GLN A 26 1.32 -5.29 -14.05
N PRO A 27 1.62 -4.19 -14.76
CA PRO A 27 2.51 -3.16 -14.22
C PRO A 27 1.94 -2.47 -12.99
N TYR A 28 0.62 -2.33 -12.89
CA TYR A 28 -0.06 -1.55 -11.85
C TYR A 28 -0.27 -2.31 -10.55
N LEU A 29 -0.39 -3.64 -10.66
CA LEU A 29 -0.76 -4.49 -9.54
C LEU A 29 0.26 -4.49 -8.40
N PRO A 30 1.58 -4.62 -8.64
CA PRO A 30 2.59 -4.48 -7.59
C PRO A 30 2.53 -3.11 -6.90
N ILE A 31 2.27 -2.04 -7.64
CA ILE A 31 2.20 -0.68 -7.09
C ILE A 31 0.98 -0.52 -6.19
N ALA A 32 -0.17 -1.03 -6.61
CA ALA A 32 -1.37 -1.02 -5.79
C ALA A 32 -1.16 -1.77 -4.47
N VAL A 33 -0.48 -2.93 -4.52
CA VAL A 33 -0.13 -3.72 -3.33
C VAL A 33 0.83 -2.95 -2.42
N VAL A 34 1.89 -2.36 -2.96
CA VAL A 34 2.86 -1.59 -2.18
C VAL A 34 2.21 -0.34 -1.56
N ALA A 35 1.33 0.36 -2.28
CA ALA A 35 0.59 1.51 -1.76
C ALA A 35 -0.38 1.10 -0.64
N ALA A 36 -1.06 -0.03 -0.79
CA ALA A 36 -1.91 -0.62 0.23
C ALA A 36 -1.12 -0.99 1.50
N LEU A 37 0.08 -1.57 1.34
CA LEU A 37 0.97 -1.87 2.45
C LEU A 37 1.44 -0.61 3.16
N ASP A 38 1.84 0.44 2.44
CA ASP A 38 2.22 1.73 3.03
C ASP A 38 1.12 2.30 3.94
N ALA A 39 -0.12 2.30 3.46
CA ALA A 39 -1.27 2.72 4.25
C ALA A 39 -1.49 1.82 5.47
N LEU A 40 -1.33 0.50 5.35
CA LEU A 40 -1.43 -0.45 6.46
C LEU A 40 -0.38 -0.15 7.55
N PHE A 41 0.88 0.04 7.19
CA PHE A 41 1.94 0.40 8.13
C PHE A 41 1.67 1.77 8.78
N GLY A 42 1.19 2.75 8.02
CA GLY A 42 0.75 4.04 8.56
C GLY A 42 -0.39 3.89 9.57
N GLY A 43 -1.37 3.04 9.28
CA GLY A 43 -2.49 2.73 10.18
C GLY A 43 -2.05 2.06 11.48
N VAL A 44 -1.18 1.04 11.39
CA VAL A 44 -0.61 0.37 12.58
C VAL A 44 0.18 1.35 13.43
N ARG A 45 0.99 2.21 12.81
CA ARG A 45 1.70 3.27 13.52
C ARG A 45 0.73 4.21 14.25
N ALA A 46 -0.29 4.72 13.57
CA ALA A 46 -1.28 5.62 14.16
C ALA A 46 -2.06 4.95 15.31
N GLN A 47 -2.30 3.65 15.22
CA GLN A 47 -2.93 2.86 16.29
C GLN A 47 -2.04 2.79 17.54
N LEU A 48 -0.72 2.59 17.36
CA LEU A 48 0.24 2.57 18.47
C LEU A 48 0.45 3.96 19.09
N GLU A 49 0.34 5.02 18.29
CA GLU A 49 0.41 6.41 18.76
C GLU A 49 -0.92 6.91 19.37
N GLY A 50 -1.99 6.10 19.36
CA GLY A 50 -3.30 6.46 19.93
C GLY A 50 -4.09 7.49 19.13
N VAL A 51 -3.68 7.79 17.89
CA VAL A 51 -4.26 8.81 17.01
C VAL A 51 -4.97 8.20 15.79
N PHE A 52 -5.27 6.91 15.84
CA PHE A 52 -5.92 6.21 14.73
C PHE A 52 -7.36 6.67 14.53
N ASN A 53 -7.72 6.90 13.27
CA ASN A 53 -9.07 7.25 12.85
C ASN A 53 -9.42 6.47 11.58
N ASP A 54 -10.49 5.68 11.63
CA ASP A 54 -10.94 4.82 10.53
C ASP A 54 -11.17 5.60 9.23
N ARG A 55 -11.78 6.79 9.32
CA ARG A 55 -12.06 7.61 8.12
C ARG A 55 -10.76 8.06 7.47
N VAL A 56 -9.79 8.50 8.27
CA VAL A 56 -8.49 8.96 7.77
C VAL A 56 -7.70 7.80 7.18
N PHE A 57 -7.76 6.62 7.80
CA PHE A 57 -7.13 5.42 7.27
C PHE A 57 -7.72 5.03 5.91
N ILE A 58 -9.04 4.94 5.79
CA ILE A 58 -9.71 4.54 4.54
C ILE A 58 -9.45 5.57 3.44
N THR A 59 -9.53 6.87 3.75
CA THR A 59 -9.26 7.92 2.75
C THR A 59 -7.79 7.91 2.32
N SER A 60 -6.84 7.73 3.24
CA SER A 60 -5.42 7.63 2.92
C SER A 60 -5.10 6.38 2.11
N PHE A 61 -5.71 5.23 2.42
CA PHE A 61 -5.54 4.00 1.68
C PHE A 61 -6.00 4.18 0.22
N LEU A 62 -7.24 4.64 0.03
CA LEU A 62 -7.81 4.81 -1.30
C LEU A 62 -7.07 5.89 -2.09
N SER A 63 -6.76 7.03 -1.47
CA SER A 63 -6.06 8.12 -2.15
C SER A 63 -4.65 7.71 -2.56
N ASN A 64 -3.89 7.01 -1.70
CA ASN A 64 -2.54 6.56 -2.03
C ASN A 64 -2.55 5.55 -3.19
N VAL A 65 -3.46 4.58 -3.18
CA VAL A 65 -3.56 3.58 -4.27
C VAL A 65 -3.95 4.26 -5.58
N VAL A 66 -4.96 5.15 -5.57
CA VAL A 66 -5.41 5.88 -6.76
C VAL A 66 -4.30 6.78 -7.30
N VAL A 67 -3.64 7.56 -6.44
CA VAL A 67 -2.53 8.44 -6.86
C VAL A 67 -1.37 7.63 -7.42
N ALA A 68 -1.00 6.53 -6.77
CA ALA A 68 0.09 5.66 -7.25
C ALA A 68 -0.24 5.03 -8.61
N ALA A 69 -1.47 4.54 -8.79
CA ALA A 69 -1.92 4.00 -10.07
C ALA A 69 -1.97 5.08 -11.17
N LEU A 70 -2.45 6.29 -10.86
CA LEU A 70 -2.47 7.41 -11.79
C LEU A 70 -1.07 7.85 -12.21
N LEU A 71 -0.10 7.87 -11.29
CA LEU A 71 1.29 8.21 -11.62
C LEU A 71 1.89 7.20 -12.60
N VAL A 72 1.69 5.90 -12.36
CA VAL A 72 2.15 4.86 -13.29
C VAL A 72 1.44 4.98 -14.63
N PHE A 73 0.13 5.23 -14.62
CA PHE A 73 -0.67 5.40 -15.83
C PHE A 73 -0.18 6.57 -16.69
N LEU A 74 0.06 7.72 -16.06
CA LEU A 74 0.64 8.87 -16.76
C LEU A 74 2.04 8.55 -17.28
N GLY A 75 2.83 7.78 -16.55
CA GLY A 75 4.13 7.30 -17.00
C GLY A 75 4.05 6.45 -18.25
N ASP A 76 3.11 5.50 -18.28
CA ASP A 76 2.88 4.64 -19.45
C ASP A 76 2.50 5.49 -20.67
N GLN A 77 1.62 6.49 -20.51
CA GLN A 77 1.22 7.40 -21.60
C GLN A 77 2.39 8.26 -22.11
N LEU A 78 3.33 8.60 -21.24
CA LEU A 78 4.52 9.40 -21.57
C LEU A 78 5.71 8.55 -22.05
N GLY A 79 5.57 7.22 -22.12
CA GLY A 79 6.65 6.30 -22.49
C GLY A 79 7.72 6.07 -21.41
N VAL A 80 7.47 6.53 -20.17
CA VAL A 80 8.38 6.46 -19.01
C VAL A 80 7.80 5.63 -17.85
N GLY A 81 6.86 4.73 -18.16
CA GLY A 81 6.09 3.95 -17.19
C GLY A 81 6.93 3.11 -16.23
N SER A 82 7.97 2.45 -16.75
CA SER A 82 8.90 1.65 -15.93
C SER A 82 9.70 2.49 -14.93
N GLN A 83 10.08 3.71 -15.32
CA GLN A 83 10.81 4.65 -14.46
C GLN A 83 9.89 5.21 -13.38
N LEU A 84 8.65 5.59 -13.73
CA LEU A 84 7.68 6.07 -12.74
C LEU A 84 7.21 4.96 -11.79
N SER A 85 7.01 3.75 -12.28
CA SER A 85 6.74 2.57 -11.46
C SER A 85 7.85 2.35 -10.43
N THR A 86 9.11 2.36 -10.87
CA THR A 86 10.26 2.23 -9.96
C THR A 86 10.30 3.38 -8.95
N ALA A 87 10.11 4.63 -9.39
CA ALA A 87 10.12 5.79 -8.51
C ALA A 87 9.03 5.71 -7.43
N VAL A 88 7.81 5.32 -7.82
CA VAL A 88 6.69 5.14 -6.89
C VAL A 88 6.99 4.03 -5.89
N VAL A 89 7.50 2.87 -6.34
CA VAL A 89 7.88 1.77 -5.45
C VAL A 89 8.96 2.18 -4.46
N VAL A 90 9.98 2.93 -4.89
CA VAL A 90 11.04 3.42 -3.99
C VAL A 90 10.47 4.40 -2.96
N VAL A 91 9.68 5.38 -3.38
CA VAL A 91 9.08 6.37 -2.47
C VAL A 91 8.18 5.69 -1.43
N LEU A 92 7.29 4.79 -1.88
CA LEU A 92 6.43 4.02 -0.99
C LEU A 92 7.25 3.12 -0.07
N GLY A 93 8.30 2.48 -0.58
CA GLY A 93 9.23 1.66 0.20
C GLY A 93 9.86 2.45 1.34
N ILE A 94 10.35 3.67 1.07
CA ILE A 94 10.92 4.57 2.09
C ILE A 94 9.87 4.87 3.18
N ARG A 95 8.62 5.15 2.80
CA ARG A 95 7.54 5.41 3.76
C ARG A 95 7.21 4.18 4.61
N ILE A 96 7.14 3.00 4.00
CA ILE A 96 6.96 1.72 4.71
C ILE A 96 8.05 1.52 5.75
N PHE A 97 9.33 1.64 5.36
CA PHE A 97 10.45 1.47 6.29
C PHE A 97 10.45 2.53 7.41
N SER A 98 10.10 3.78 7.10
CA SER A 98 9.95 4.84 8.10
C SER A 98 8.85 4.53 9.11
N ASN A 99 7.68 4.10 8.64
CA ASN A 99 6.58 3.69 9.50
C ASN A 99 6.94 2.47 10.35
N ALA A 100 7.60 1.46 9.76
CA ALA A 100 8.09 0.29 10.49
C ALA A 100 9.11 0.67 11.58
N ALA A 101 10.01 1.61 11.31
CA ALA A 101 10.95 2.12 12.31
C ALA A 101 10.24 2.81 13.48
N SER A 102 9.19 3.62 13.20
CA SER A 102 8.36 4.24 14.24
C SER A 102 7.61 3.21 15.08
N ILE A 103 7.00 2.20 14.42
CA ILE A 103 6.33 1.07 15.09
C ILE A 103 7.31 0.36 16.03
N ARG A 104 8.51 0.03 15.54
CA ARG A 104 9.56 -0.60 16.35
C ARG A 104 9.92 0.25 17.57
N ARG A 105 10.10 1.56 17.39
CA ARG A 105 10.41 2.48 18.49
C ARG A 105 9.30 2.52 19.54
N SER A 106 8.04 2.58 19.10
CA SER A 106 6.88 2.62 20.00
C SER A 106 6.72 1.32 20.80
N LEU A 107 6.96 0.16 20.17
CA LEU A 107 6.86 -1.15 20.83
C LEU A 107 8.03 -1.43 21.78
N PHE A 108 9.26 -1.10 21.39
CA PHE A 108 10.47 -1.51 22.10
C PHE A 108 11.10 -0.40 22.96
N LYS A 109 10.52 0.81 23.00
CA LYS A 109 11.04 1.98 23.75
C LYS A 109 12.54 2.24 23.55
N ALA A 110 13.06 1.94 22.37
CA ALA A 110 14.46 2.15 21.99
C ALA A 110 14.66 3.48 21.27
#